data_AF-E6PBZ8-F1
#
_entry.id   AF-E6PBZ8-F1
#
_cell.length_a   1.000
_cell.length_b   1.000
_cell.length_c   1.000
_cell.angle_alpha   90.00
_cell.angle_beta   90.00
_cell.angle_gamma   90.00
#
_symmetry.space_group_name_H-M   'P 1'
#
loop_
_entity.id
_entity.type
_entity.pdbx_description
1 polymer ?
#
loop_
_entity_poly.entity_id
_entity_poly.type
_entity_poly.pdbx_seq_one_letter_code
_entity_poly.pdbx_strand_id
1 'polypeptide(L)'
;MTRRATTSTRHDGTSSIVERATARDVLRLAGFAEPNRSGMISCPIHAERSASFHLLTKGFRCFGCGARGGILDLIAVLGVAGDRATAARWLEENFGHD
;
A
#
# COMPACT_ATOMS: atom_id res chain seq x y z
N MET A 1 -19.94 -14.28 36.10
CA MET A 1 -20.67 -13.98 34.84
C MET A 1 -20.02 -12.78 34.17
N THR A 2 -19.14 -12.99 33.20
CA THR A 2 -18.72 -11.96 32.23
C THR A 2 -18.07 -12.70 31.07
N ARG A 3 -18.91 -13.02 30.08
CA ARG A 3 -18.49 -13.62 28.82
C ARG A 3 -17.64 -12.56 28.11
N ARG A 4 -16.31 -12.72 28.07
CA ARG A 4 -15.47 -11.95 27.13
C ARG A 4 -15.90 -12.38 25.73
N ALA A 5 -16.60 -11.49 25.05
CA ALA A 5 -17.07 -11.69 23.70
C ALA A 5 -15.85 -11.95 22.81
N THR A 6 -15.73 -13.19 22.36
CA THR A 6 -14.91 -13.55 21.21
C THR A 6 -15.54 -12.85 20.01
N THR A 7 -14.95 -11.75 19.54
CA THR A 7 -15.20 -11.25 18.18
C THR A 7 -14.54 -12.20 17.21
N SER A 8 -15.19 -13.35 17.05
CA SER A 8 -15.05 -14.28 15.94
C SER A 8 -15.68 -13.62 14.73
N THR A 9 -14.87 -12.90 13.95
CA THR A 9 -15.22 -12.61 12.56
C THR A 9 -14.25 -13.39 11.70
N ARG A 10 -14.69 -14.57 11.23
CA ARG A 10 -14.03 -15.28 10.14
C ARG A 10 -14.29 -14.47 8.87
N HIS A 11 -13.44 -13.50 8.61
CA HIS A 11 -13.34 -12.86 7.30
C HIS A 11 -11.96 -13.18 6.77
N ASP A 12 -11.91 -13.51 5.49
CA ASP A 12 -10.72 -13.55 4.65
C ASP A 12 -9.89 -12.28 4.91
N GLY A 13 -8.94 -12.37 5.86
CA GLY A 13 -8.39 -11.21 6.58
C GLY A 13 -7.76 -10.18 5.65
N THR A 14 -7.22 -10.67 4.54
CA THR A 14 -6.47 -9.92 3.55
C THR A 14 -7.35 -8.93 2.80
N SER A 15 -8.55 -9.35 2.39
CA SER A 15 -9.45 -8.51 1.59
C SER A 15 -9.92 -7.28 2.37
N SER A 16 -10.15 -7.41 3.68
CA SER A 16 -10.62 -6.31 4.53
C SER A 16 -9.53 -5.26 4.83
N ILE A 17 -8.28 -5.69 4.90
CA ILE A 17 -7.13 -4.82 5.20
C ILE A 17 -6.75 -4.00 3.96
N VAL A 18 -6.72 -4.63 2.79
CA VAL A 18 -6.47 -3.95 1.51
C VAL A 18 -7.54 -2.88 1.23
N GLU A 19 -8.80 -3.17 1.54
CA GLU A 19 -9.92 -2.22 1.40
C GLU A 19 -9.81 -1.02 2.34
N ARG A 20 -9.11 -1.14 3.46
CA ARG A 20 -8.90 -0.04 4.43
C ARG A 20 -7.63 0.74 4.15
N ALA A 21 -6.55 0.06 3.78
CA ALA A 21 -5.26 0.69 3.50
C ALA A 21 -5.34 1.67 2.33
N THR A 22 -4.67 2.82 2.48
CA THR A 22 -4.47 3.76 1.39
C THR A 22 -3.05 3.66 0.83
N ALA A 23 -2.85 4.18 -0.37
CA ALA A 23 -1.51 4.21 -0.96
C ALA A 23 -0.53 5.04 -0.12
N ARG A 24 -1.01 6.06 0.60
CA ARG A 24 -0.20 6.85 1.52
C ARG A 24 0.21 6.06 2.75
N ASP A 25 -0.71 5.27 3.32
CA ASP A 25 -0.38 4.40 4.46
C ASP A 25 0.71 3.41 4.06
N VAL A 26 0.55 2.77 2.90
CA VAL A 26 1.54 1.83 2.37
C VAL A 26 2.89 2.51 2.14
N LEU A 27 2.90 3.71 1.56
CA LEU A 27 4.14 4.46 1.33
C LEU A 27 4.87 4.77 2.64
N ARG A 28 4.13 5.18 3.67
CA ARG A 28 4.65 5.45 5.01
C ARG A 28 5.19 4.20 5.68
N LEU A 29 4.44 3.09 5.65
CA LEU A 29 4.85 1.80 6.20
C LEU A 29 6.09 1.26 5.50
N ALA A 30 6.22 1.49 4.20
CA ALA A 30 7.38 1.11 3.40
C ALA A 30 8.61 2.02 3.62
N GLY A 31 8.49 3.08 4.42
CA GLY A 31 9.59 3.99 4.76
C GLY A 31 9.97 4.98 3.65
N PHE A 32 9.08 5.21 2.68
CA PHE A 32 9.32 6.18 1.61
C PHE A 32 9.02 7.60 2.06
N ALA A 33 9.63 8.58 1.38
CA ALA A 33 9.40 10.00 1.66
C ALA A 33 7.94 10.39 1.41
N GLU A 34 7.41 11.30 2.24
CA GLU A 34 6.05 11.80 2.08
C GLU A 34 5.86 12.43 0.69
N PRO A 35 4.71 12.17 0.04
CA PRO A 35 4.45 12.72 -1.27
C PRO A 35 4.32 14.24 -1.23
N ASN A 36 4.54 14.88 -2.37
CA ASN A 36 4.32 16.32 -2.48
C ASN A 36 2.83 16.70 -2.27
N ARG A 37 2.53 18.00 -2.28
CA ARG A 37 1.16 18.53 -2.10
C ARG A 37 0.13 17.97 -3.09
N SER A 38 0.59 17.50 -4.24
CA SER A 38 -0.25 16.89 -5.28
C SER A 38 -0.30 15.36 -5.21
N GLY A 39 0.26 14.74 -4.16
CA GLY A 39 0.27 13.28 -4.02
C GLY A 39 1.28 12.57 -4.92
N MET A 40 2.32 13.26 -5.40
CA MET A 40 3.30 12.69 -6.31
C MET A 40 4.69 12.52 -5.67
N ILE A 41 5.40 11.47 -6.10
CA ILE A 41 6.80 11.18 -5.80
C ILE A 41 7.59 10.91 -7.09
N SER A 42 8.92 10.88 -7.00
CA SER A 42 9.76 10.33 -8.07
C SER A 42 9.46 8.84 -8.23
N CYS A 43 9.39 8.34 -9.46
CA CYS A 43 9.06 6.94 -9.67
C CYS A 43 10.12 6.02 -9.06
N PRO A 44 9.73 5.02 -8.25
CA PRO A 44 10.65 4.03 -7.70
C PRO A 44 11.07 2.96 -8.75
N ILE A 45 10.38 2.91 -9.89
CA ILE A 45 10.57 1.88 -10.92
C ILE A 45 11.59 2.31 -11.98
N HIS A 46 11.63 3.60 -12.32
CA HIS A 46 12.54 4.13 -13.33
C HIS A 46 13.20 5.41 -12.83
N ALA A 47 14.44 5.62 -13.22
CA ALA A 47 15.18 6.83 -12.85
C ALA A 47 14.62 8.05 -13.61
N GLU A 48 13.95 8.94 -12.89
CA GLU A 48 13.51 10.24 -13.40
C GLU A 48 13.86 11.38 -12.45
N ARG A 49 13.92 12.60 -12.98
CA ARG A 49 14.22 13.82 -12.19
C ARG A 49 12.95 14.54 -11.69
N SER A 50 11.81 14.26 -12.30
CA SER A 50 10.53 14.88 -11.95
C SER A 50 9.69 13.92 -11.11
N ALA A 51 8.69 14.44 -10.40
CA ALA A 51 7.73 13.59 -9.72
C ALA A 51 6.64 13.19 -10.72
N SER A 52 6.72 12.00 -11.31
CA SER A 52 5.66 11.48 -12.21
C SER A 52 4.84 10.34 -11.62
N PHE A 53 5.13 9.89 -10.39
CA PHE A 53 4.42 8.80 -9.73
C PHE A 53 3.34 9.35 -8.80
N HIS A 54 2.09 9.32 -9.25
CA HIS A 54 0.93 9.80 -8.52
C HIS A 54 0.33 8.68 -7.66
N LEU A 55 0.31 8.91 -6.35
CA LEU A 55 -0.38 8.08 -5.38
C LEU A 55 -1.86 8.46 -5.33
N LEU A 56 -2.70 7.50 -5.69
CA LEU A 56 -4.15 7.60 -5.58
C LEU A 56 -4.59 7.07 -4.22
N THR A 57 -5.86 7.20 -3.85
CA THR A 57 -6.33 6.67 -2.56
C THR A 57 -6.11 5.17 -2.43
N LYS A 58 -6.39 4.39 -3.49
CA LYS A 58 -6.37 2.91 -3.48
C LYS A 58 -5.38 2.29 -4.48
N GLY A 59 -4.37 3.04 -4.87
CA GLY A 59 -3.40 2.57 -5.85
C GLY A 59 -2.46 3.67 -6.33
N PHE A 60 -1.93 3.51 -7.53
CA PHE A 60 -0.97 4.46 -8.08
C PHE A 60 -1.02 4.50 -9.60
N ARG A 61 -0.44 5.57 -10.15
CA ARG A 61 -0.14 5.70 -11.57
C ARG A 61 1.12 6.52 -11.80
N CYS A 62 2.04 6.00 -12.58
CA CYS A 62 3.18 6.72 -13.09
C CYS A 62 2.91 7.23 -14.52
N PHE A 63 3.07 8.53 -14.72
CA PHE A 63 2.89 9.16 -16.04
C PHE A 63 4.13 9.00 -16.94
N GLY A 64 5.33 8.81 -16.37
CA GLY A 64 6.58 8.63 -17.11
C GLY A 64 6.73 7.24 -17.73
N CYS A 65 6.59 6.18 -16.93
CA CYS A 65 6.77 4.80 -17.41
C CYS A 65 5.47 4.03 -17.67
N GLY A 66 4.31 4.59 -17.32
CA GLY A 66 3.00 3.98 -17.53
C GLY A 66 2.58 2.93 -16.49
N ALA A 67 3.42 2.65 -15.48
CA ALA A 67 3.08 1.73 -14.40
C ALA A 67 1.83 2.18 -13.65
N ARG A 68 0.95 1.23 -13.33
CA ARG A 68 -0.29 1.46 -12.60
C ARG A 68 -0.70 0.19 -11.87
N GLY A 69 -1.43 0.33 -10.77
CA GLY A 69 -1.91 -0.80 -10.01
C GLY A 69 -2.64 -0.40 -8.73
N GLY A 70 -3.15 -1.40 -8.01
CA GLY A 70 -3.79 -1.21 -6.72
C GLY A 70 -2.78 -1.17 -5.57
N ILE A 71 -3.28 -1.31 -4.34
CA ILE A 71 -2.47 -1.32 -3.11
C ILE A 71 -1.42 -2.45 -3.11
N LEU A 72 -1.79 -3.67 -3.49
CA LEU A 72 -0.84 -4.79 -3.50
C LEU A 72 0.24 -4.63 -4.56
N ASP A 73 -0.14 -4.10 -5.73
CA ASP A 73 0.82 -3.78 -6.78
C ASP A 73 1.77 -2.66 -6.33
N LEU A 74 1.26 -1.68 -5.57
CA LEU A 74 2.07 -0.62 -5.00
C LEU A 74 3.19 -1.18 -4.11
N ILE A 75 2.86 -2.10 -3.21
CA ILE A 75 3.83 -2.75 -2.31
C ILE A 75 4.91 -3.48 -3.14
N ALA A 76 4.49 -4.18 -4.20
CA ALA A 76 5.43 -4.87 -5.09
C ALA A 76 6.36 -3.91 -5.83
N VAL A 77 5.84 -2.81 -6.41
CA VAL A 77 6.68 -1.83 -7.14
C VAL A 77 7.56 -0.98 -6.24
N LEU A 78 7.23 -0.86 -4.95
CA LEU A 78 8.10 -0.23 -3.95
C LEU A 78 9.26 -1.15 -3.54
N GLY A 79 9.31 -2.40 -4.03
CA GLY A 79 10.37 -3.35 -3.72
C GLY A 79 10.24 -3.99 -2.34
N VAL A 80 9.08 -3.85 -1.69
CA VAL A 80 8.80 -4.42 -0.36
C VAL A 80 8.49 -5.92 -0.46
N ALA A 81 7.83 -6.33 -1.55
CA ALA A 81 7.43 -7.72 -1.79
C ALA A 81 7.66 -8.11 -3.27
N GLY A 82 7.86 -9.40 -3.52
CA GLY A 82 8.12 -9.92 -4.87
C GLY A 82 6.86 -10.25 -5.67
N ASP A 83 5.72 -10.44 -5.01
CA ASP A 83 4.45 -10.84 -5.62
C ASP A 83 3.25 -10.34 -4.80
N ARG A 84 2.03 -10.52 -5.31
CA ARG A 84 0.80 -10.04 -4.66
C ARG A 84 0.49 -10.75 -3.33
N ALA A 85 0.84 -12.02 -3.19
CA ALA A 85 0.57 -12.79 -1.98
C ALA A 85 1.53 -12.39 -0.85
N THR A 86 2.81 -12.20 -1.16
CA THR A 86 3.80 -11.66 -0.21
C THR A 86 3.48 -10.21 0.16
N ALA A 87 3.02 -9.40 -0.80
CA ALA A 87 2.55 -8.03 -0.54
C ALA A 87 1.35 -7.99 0.42
N ALA A 88 0.37 -8.87 0.20
CA ALA A 88 -0.79 -9.01 1.06
C ALA A 88 -0.39 -9.32 2.50
N ARG A 89 0.44 -10.35 2.69
CA ARG A 89 0.93 -10.75 4.01
C ARG A 89 1.71 -9.63 4.70
N TRP A 90 2.62 -8.96 3.98
CA TRP A 90 3.36 -7.83 4.53
C TRP A 90 2.41 -6.73 5.00
N LEU A 91 1.38 -6.42 4.22
CA LEU A 91 0.41 -5.40 4.61
C LEU A 91 -0.35 -5.81 5.88
N GLU A 92 -0.76 -7.07 6.01
CA GLU A 92 -1.42 -7.57 7.23
C GLU A 92 -0.55 -7.45 8.48
N GLU A 93 0.76 -7.72 8.35
CA GLU A 93 1.71 -7.69 9.47
C GLU A 93 1.99 -6.24 9.94
N ASN A 94 1.92 -5.26 9.03
CA ASN A 94 2.31 -3.88 9.27
C ASN A 94 1.12 -2.90 9.41
N PHE A 95 -0.08 -3.27 8.96
CA PHE A 95 -1.27 -2.40 8.97
C PHE A 95 -2.21 -2.73 10.14
N GLY A 96 -2.53 -1.74 10.98
CA GLY A 96 -3.47 -1.89 12.10
C GLY A 96 -2.88 -1.76 13.50
N HIS A 97 -1.61 -1.37 13.61
CA HIS A 97 -1.02 -0.88 14.87
C HIS A 97 -1.20 0.65 14.94
N ASP A 98 -2.40 1.11 15.26
CA ASP A 98 -2.66 2.51 15.66
C ASP A 98 -2.96 2.55 17.17
#